data_AF-A0A3B8P8P3-F1
#
_entry.id   AF-A0A3B8P8P3-F1
#
_cell.length_a   1.000
_cell.length_b   1.000
_cell.length_c   1.000
_cell.angle_alpha   90.00
_cell.angle_beta   90.00
_cell.angle_gamma   90.00
#
_symmetry.space_group_name_H-M   'P 1'
#
loop_
_entity.id
_entity.type
_entity.pdbx_description
1 polymer ?
#
loop_
_entity_poly.entity_id
_entity_poly.type
_entity_poly.pdbx_seq_one_letter_code
_entity_poly.pdbx_strand_id
1 'polypeptide(L)' 'LAGAGIARLADWIAEPQVQAGRLMRVCADYRLTSSTGADPQMHAVYPSAELPARVRELLLALRQAGSVATAQTG' A
#
# COMPACT_ATOMS: atom_id res chain seq x y z
N LEU A 1 -6.56 -8.27 13.77
CA LEU A 1 -7.02 -7.29 14.77
C LEU A 1 -7.88 -8.06 15.76
N ALA A 2 -7.50 -8.15 17.04
CA ALA A 2 -8.19 -8.98 18.05
C ALA A 2 -9.55 -8.38 18.50
N GLY A 3 -10.34 -7.82 17.57
CA GLY A 3 -11.59 -7.13 17.88
C GLY A 3 -11.43 -5.77 18.58
N ALA A 4 -10.23 -5.18 18.56
CA ALA A 4 -9.92 -3.94 19.29
C ALA A 4 -10.61 -2.67 18.76
N GLY A 5 -11.39 -2.75 17.68
CA GLY A 5 -12.14 -1.63 17.11
C GLY A 5 -11.81 -1.34 15.64
N ILE A 6 -12.05 -0.09 15.24
CA ILE A 6 -11.87 0.41 13.87
C ILE A 6 -10.45 0.97 13.72
N ALA A 7 -9.79 0.63 12.60
CA ALA A 7 -8.45 1.11 12.28
C ALA A 7 -8.35 1.53 10.81
N ARG A 8 -7.48 2.51 10.53
CA ARG A 8 -7.10 2.91 9.17
C ARG A 8 -5.93 2.04 8.71
N LEU A 9 -6.14 1.23 7.68
CA LEU A 9 -5.15 0.32 7.13
C LEU A 9 -4.85 0.68 5.68
N ALA A 10 -3.64 0.39 5.21
CA ALA A 10 -3.35 0.46 3.78
C ALA A 10 -4.11 -0.66 3.04
N ASP A 11 -4.58 -0.37 1.83
CA ASP A 11 -5.43 -1.27 1.07
C ASP A 11 -4.78 -2.63 0.83
N TRP A 12 -3.47 -2.67 0.52
CA TRP A 12 -2.74 -3.93 0.31
C TRP A 12 -2.69 -4.84 1.56
N ILE A 13 -2.89 -4.29 2.77
CA ILE A 13 -3.00 -5.07 4.01
C ILE A 13 -4.46 -5.45 4.27
N ALA A 14 -5.38 -4.52 4.04
CA ALA A 14 -6.79 -4.70 4.37
C ALA A 14 -7.52 -5.61 3.38
N GLU A 15 -7.26 -5.47 2.08
CA GLU A 15 -8.02 -6.13 1.01
C GLU A 15 -8.03 -7.65 1.15
N PRO A 16 -6.88 -8.34 1.33
CA PRO A 16 -6.89 -9.81 1.50
C PRO A 16 -7.68 -10.26 2.72
N GLN A 17 -7.78 -9.42 3.75
CA GLN A 17 -8.53 -9.72 4.97
C GLN A 17 -10.03 -9.46 4.80
N VAL A 18 -10.41 -8.45 4.01
CA VAL A 18 -11.81 -8.17 3.64
C VAL A 18 -12.33 -9.31 2.74
N GLN A 19 -11.56 -9.69 1.72
CA GLN A 19 -11.92 -10.81 0.84
C GLN A 19 -12.03 -12.14 1.60
N ALA A 20 -11.21 -12.33 2.64
CA ALA A 20 -11.31 -13.49 3.52
C ALA A 20 -12.40 -13.37 4.61
N GLY A 21 -13.22 -12.31 4.61
CA GLY A 21 -14.29 -12.10 5.59
C GLY A 21 -13.83 -11.79 7.02
N ARG A 22 -12.52 -11.52 7.21
CA ARG A 22 -11.93 -11.22 8.54
C ARG A 22 -12.00 -9.75 8.91
N LEU A 23 -12.17 -8.86 7.93
CA LEU A 23 -12.39 -7.42 8.13
C LEU A 23 -13.61 -6.96 7.35
N MET A 24 -14.22 -5.88 7.81
CA MET A 24 -15.34 -5.19 7.16
C MET A 24 -15.00 -3.72 6.95
N ARG A 25 -15.34 -3.16 5.78
CA ARG A 25 -15.22 -1.72 5.51
C ARG A 25 -16.37 -0.98 6.22
N VAL A 26 -16.04 0.07 6.97
CA VAL A 26 -17.02 0.82 7.79
C VAL A 26 -17.41 2.18 7.19
N CYS A 27 -16.64 2.69 6.22
CA CYS A 27 -16.90 3.96 5.52
C CYS A 27 -16.64 3.81 4.02
N ALA A 28 -17.33 2.89 3.35
CA ALA A 28 -17.02 2.51 1.96
C ALA A 28 -17.15 3.66 0.95
N ASP A 29 -17.98 4.66 1.25
CA ASP A 29 -18.20 5.83 0.38
C ASP A 29 -17.14 6.93 0.55
N TYR A 30 -16.26 6.80 1.55
CA TYR A 30 -15.24 7.82 1.86
C TYR A 30 -13.89 7.39 1.31
N ARG A 31 -13.33 8.21 0.40
CA ARG A 31 -11.95 8.02 -0.10
C ARG A 31 -10.96 8.77 0.78
N LEU A 32 -9.93 8.07 1.18
CA LEU A 32 -8.83 8.63 1.94
C LEU A 32 -7.83 9.30 0.98
N THR A 33 -7.63 10.61 1.11
CA THR A 33 -6.72 11.37 0.25
C THR A 33 -5.74 12.23 1.09
N SER A 34 -4.64 12.66 0.47
CA SER A 34 -3.81 13.75 0.99
C SER A 34 -4.58 15.08 1.00
N SER A 35 -3.99 16.12 1.58
CA SER A 35 -4.48 17.49 1.50
C SER A 35 -4.59 18.03 0.07
N THR A 36 -3.94 17.39 -0.89
CA THR A 36 -3.98 17.72 -2.33
C THR A 36 -4.90 16.78 -3.13
N GLY A 37 -5.64 15.88 -2.48
CA GLY A 37 -6.53 14.93 -3.14
C GLY A 37 -5.84 13.70 -3.73
N ALA A 38 -4.54 13.52 -3.52
CA ALA A 38 -3.80 12.36 -4.01
C ALA A 38 -3.98 11.15 -3.08
N ASP A 39 -3.92 9.94 -3.63
CA ASP A 39 -3.91 8.72 -2.81
C ASP A 39 -2.64 8.65 -1.94
N PRO A 40 -2.72 8.05 -0.75
CA PRO A 40 -1.54 7.83 0.08
C PRO A 40 -0.51 6.94 -0.64
N GLN A 41 0.71 7.45 -0.78
CA GLN A 41 1.81 6.76 -1.47
C GLN A 41 2.85 6.21 -0.48
N MET A 42 3.51 5.11 -0.86
CA MET A 42 4.75 4.66 -0.22
C MET A 42 5.94 4.95 -1.12
N HIS A 43 7.02 5.50 -0.55
CA HIS A 43 8.24 5.81 -1.26
C HIS A 43 9.43 5.10 -0.62
N ALA A 44 10.30 4.52 -1.45
CA ALA A 44 11.64 4.16 -1.02
C ALA A 44 12.48 5.44 -0.91
N VAL A 45 13.03 5.71 0.27
CA VAL A 45 13.87 6.90 0.52
C VAL A 45 15.31 6.44 0.70
N TYR A 46 16.23 7.09 -0.02
CA TYR A 46 17.66 6.82 0.05
C TYR A 46 18.42 8.13 0.29
N PRO A 47 19.39 8.17 1.23
CA PRO A 47 20.00 9.42 1.67
C PRO A 47 21.02 10.00 0.69
N SER A 48 21.56 9.20 -0.23
CA SER A 48 22.56 9.65 -1.20
C SER A 48 21.92 9.99 -2.55
N ALA A 49 22.44 11.03 -3.21
CA ALA A 49 22.06 11.38 -4.58
C ALA A 49 22.46 10.29 -5.59
N GLU A 50 23.54 9.56 -5.31
CA GLU A 50 23.98 8.42 -6.13
C GLU A 50 23.51 7.11 -5.51
N LEU A 51 22.73 6.35 -6.29
CA LEU A 51 22.28 5.01 -5.91
C LEU A 51 23.31 3.95 -6.36
N PRO A 52 23.88 3.17 -5.45
CA PRO A 52 24.71 2.02 -5.82
C PRO A 52 23.92 1.05 -6.70
N ALA A 53 24.59 0.44 -7.68
CA ALA A 53 23.94 -0.46 -8.66
C ALA A 53 23.09 -1.55 -8.00
N ARG A 54 23.59 -2.17 -6.92
CA ARG A 54 22.86 -3.20 -6.17
C ARG A 54 21.57 -2.69 -5.52
N VAL A 55 21.57 -1.46 -5.00
CA VAL A 55 20.37 -0.83 -4.42
C VAL A 55 19.38 -0.53 -5.53
N ARG A 56 19.85 -0.06 -6.68
CA ARG A 56 19.01 0.20 -7.85
C ARG A 56 18.28 -1.07 -8.31
N GLU A 57 19.01 -2.18 -8.44
CA GLU A 57 18.43 -3.47 -8.82
C GLU A 57 17.39 -3.95 -7.79
N LEU A 58 17.66 -3.78 -6.50
CA LEU A 58 16.69 -4.10 -5.45
C LEU A 58 15.41 -3.25 -5.56
N LEU A 59 15.54 -1.93 -5.72
CA LEU A 59 14.38 -1.06 -5.87
C LEU A 59 13.57 -1.37 -7.12
N LEU A 60 14.24 -1.77 -8.22
CA LEU A 60 13.57 -2.24 -9.43
C LEU A 60 12.79 -3.54 -9.18
N ALA A 61 13.38 -4.50 -8.47
CA ALA A 61 12.71 -5.75 -8.11
C ALA A 61 11.50 -5.49 -7.19
N LEU A 62 11.65 -4.62 -6.18
CA LEU A 62 10.55 -4.22 -5.29
C LEU A 62 9.43 -3.51 -6.04
N ARG A 63 9.77 -2.63 -6.99
CA ARG A 63 8.79 -1.96 -7.85
C ARG A 63 7.99 -2.98 -8.66
N GLN A 64 8.65 -3.96 -9.27
CA GLN A 64 7.98 -5.02 -10.04
C GLN A 64 7.07 -5.86 -9.15
N ALA A 65 7.54 -6.29 -7.98
CA ALA A 65 6.73 -7.03 -7.02
C ALA A 65 5.50 -6.22 -6.55
N GLY A 66 5.65 -4.92 -6.33
CA GLY A 66 4.57 -4.02 -5.94
C GLY A 66 3.53 -3.78 -7.05
N SER A 67 3.94 -3.78 -8.32
CA SER A 67 3.02 -3.62 -9.47
C SER A 67 2.16 -4.85 -9.72
N VAL A 68 2.61 -6.04 -9.34
CA VAL A 68 1.79 -7.26 -9.46
C VAL A 68 0.62 -7.25 -8.45
N ALA A 69 0.81 -6.62 -7.29
CA ALA A 69 -0.24 -6.49 -6.28
C ALA A 69 -1.39 -5.55 -6.69
N THR A 70 -1.15 -4.61 -7.62
CA THR A 70 -2.18 -3.68 -8.12
C THR A 70 -2.90 -4.17 -9.38
N ALA A 71 -2.37 -5.16 -10.10
CA ALA A 71 -2.92 -5.63 -11.38
C ALA A 71 -4.06 -6.68 -11.24
N GLN A 72 -4.37 -7.15 -10.03
CA GLN A 72 -5.49 -8.07 -9.78
C GLN A 72 -6.84 -7.36 -9.53
N THR A 73 -6.91 -6.04 -9.78
CA THR A 73 -8.10 -5.22 -9.57
C THR A 73 -8.61 -4.61 -10.89
N GLY A 74 -8.94 -5.46 -11.86
CA GLY A 74 -9.68 -5.10 -13.08
C GLY A 74 -11.01 -5.82 -13.13
#